data_AF-A0A3G3GLR4-F1
#
_entry.id   AF-A0A3G3GLR4-F1
#
_cell.length_a   1.000
_cell.length_b   1.000
_cell.length_c   1.000
_cell.angle_alpha   90.00
_cell.angle_beta   90.00
_cell.angle_gamma   90.00
#
_symmetry.space_group_name_H-M   'P 1'
#
loop_
_entity.id
_entity.type
_entity.pdbx_description
1 polymer ?
#
loop_
_entity_poly.entity_id
_entity_poly.type
_entity_poly.pdbx_seq_one_letter_code
_entity_poly.pdbx_strand_id
1 'polypeptide(L)'
;MKSGQVIQGGTGPMPTIINGEQVATATLPNLPAGSTNANVEATIHSHPTQVQIENNIAYPQSATLPSPTDRNTFKNYGTNIIVGRLGQSTVSQNPNGSYAVSHQPLGAVIYNSNTQPQIQLTQKVIQKIIKMN
;
A
#
# COMPACT_ATOMS: atom_id res chain seq x y z
N MET A 1 17.57 -0.88 3.62
CA MET A 1 18.56 -0.17 4.47
C MET A 1 19.52 0.59 3.57
N LYS A 2 20.18 1.64 4.07
CA LYS A 2 21.24 2.38 3.34
C LYS A 2 22.42 1.50 2.94
N SER A 3 22.63 0.39 3.65
CA SER A 3 23.60 -0.66 3.34
C SER A 3 23.20 -1.56 2.16
N GLY A 4 22.02 -1.38 1.57
CA GLY A 4 21.45 -2.30 0.58
C GLY A 4 20.74 -3.52 1.19
N GLN A 5 20.86 -3.75 2.49
CA GLN A 5 20.15 -4.85 3.17
C GLN A 5 18.63 -4.66 3.09
N VAL A 6 17.90 -5.72 2.76
CA VAL A 6 16.44 -5.80 2.83
C VAL A 6 16.07 -6.48 4.14
N ILE A 7 15.13 -5.87 4.86
CA ILE A 7 14.57 -6.42 6.10
C ILE A 7 13.06 -6.50 5.87
N GLN A 8 12.50 -7.70 6.03
CA GLN A 8 11.14 -8.00 5.65
C GLN A 8 10.30 -8.33 6.88
N GLY A 9 9.15 -7.66 6.99
CA GLY A 9 8.10 -8.02 7.95
C GLY A 9 7.22 -9.15 7.44
N GLY A 10 6.37 -9.69 8.32
CA GLY A 10 5.36 -10.67 7.94
C GLY A 10 4.17 -10.04 7.21
N THR A 11 3.45 -10.86 6.44
CA THR A 11 2.12 -10.48 5.96
C THR A 11 1.16 -10.43 7.14
N GLY A 12 0.41 -9.32 7.24
CA GLY A 12 -0.65 -9.18 8.23
C GLY A 12 -1.84 -10.13 7.99
N PRO A 13 -2.82 -10.16 8.90
CA PRO A 13 -4.05 -10.92 8.68
C PRO A 13 -4.83 -10.39 7.47
N MET A 14 -5.78 -11.18 6.99
CA MET A 14 -6.75 -10.70 6.00
C MET A 14 -7.49 -9.47 6.55
N PRO A 15 -7.76 -8.44 5.70
CA PRO A 15 -8.47 -7.26 6.17
C PRO A 15 -9.85 -7.61 6.73
N THR A 16 -10.29 -6.85 7.73
CA THR A 16 -11.61 -7.00 8.36
C THR A 16 -12.32 -5.65 8.41
N ILE A 17 -13.65 -5.61 8.42
CA ILE A 17 -14.39 -4.38 8.68
C ILE A 17 -14.70 -4.28 10.17
N ILE A 18 -14.28 -3.18 10.81
CA ILE A 18 -14.54 -2.90 12.23
C ILE A 18 -15.14 -1.50 12.29
N ASN A 19 -16.33 -1.37 12.88
CA ASN A 19 -17.05 -0.09 13.01
C ASN A 19 -17.23 0.67 11.68
N GLY A 20 -17.42 -0.06 10.58
CA GLY A 20 -17.61 0.54 9.26
C GLY A 20 -16.31 1.01 8.59
N GLU A 21 -15.13 0.65 9.11
CA GLU A 21 -13.83 0.91 8.49
C GLU A 21 -13.13 -0.42 8.16
N GLN A 22 -12.49 -0.48 6.98
CA GLN A 22 -11.62 -1.61 6.67
C GLN A 22 -10.27 -1.46 7.38
N VAL A 23 -9.93 -2.45 8.19
CA VAL A 23 -8.69 -2.54 8.94
C VAL A 23 -7.81 -3.64 8.36
N ALA A 24 -6.60 -3.27 7.95
CA ALA A 24 -5.57 -4.20 7.49
C ALA A 24 -4.27 -3.89 8.24
N THR A 25 -4.01 -4.60 9.34
CA THR A 25 -2.84 -4.34 10.17
C THR A 25 -1.59 -4.98 9.58
N ALA A 26 -0.47 -4.26 9.66
CA ALA A 26 0.86 -4.79 9.37
C ALA A 26 1.85 -4.16 10.35
N THR A 27 2.92 -4.89 10.68
CA THR A 27 3.99 -4.40 11.54
C THR A 27 5.27 -4.25 10.73
N LEU A 28 5.99 -3.15 10.95
CA LEU A 28 7.34 -3.02 10.42
C LEU A 28 8.25 -4.02 11.13
N PRO A 29 9.20 -4.65 10.41
CA PRO A 29 10.17 -5.53 11.03
C PRO A 29 11.10 -4.74 11.97
N ASN A 30 11.62 -5.43 12.99
CA ASN A 30 12.65 -4.86 13.85
C ASN A 30 13.90 -4.53 13.03
N LEU A 31 14.50 -3.38 13.30
CA LEU A 31 15.77 -3.01 12.70
C LEU A 31 16.93 -3.80 13.36
N PRO A 32 18.06 -3.99 12.67
CA PRO A 32 19.21 -4.70 13.23
C PRO A 32 19.74 -3.96 14.47
N ALA A 33 20.35 -4.69 15.40
CA ALA A 33 20.91 -4.12 16.61
C ALA A 33 21.87 -2.96 16.30
N GLY A 34 21.74 -1.86 17.04
CA GLY A 34 22.55 -0.65 16.86
C GLY A 34 22.14 0.26 15.69
N SER A 35 21.08 -0.07 14.96
CA SER A 35 20.53 0.79 13.90
C SER A 35 19.31 1.59 14.36
N THR A 36 19.01 2.64 13.61
CA THR A 36 17.91 3.57 13.85
C THR A 36 17.14 3.81 12.54
N ASN A 37 16.00 4.50 12.62
CA ASN A 37 15.23 4.90 11.43
C ASN A 37 16.07 5.70 10.41
N ALA A 38 17.10 6.43 10.86
CA ALA A 38 18.01 7.16 9.97
C ALA A 38 18.86 6.25 9.07
N ASN A 39 19.00 4.96 9.41
CA ASN A 39 19.68 3.95 8.61
C ASN A 39 18.77 3.29 7.56
N VAL A 40 17.45 3.51 7.65
CA VAL A 40 16.48 3.02 6.67
C VAL A 40 16.56 3.89 5.42
N GLU A 41 16.63 3.24 4.26
CA GLU A 41 16.68 3.92 2.96
C GLU A 41 15.27 4.17 2.43
N ALA A 42 14.46 3.11 2.42
CA ALA A 42 13.07 3.16 2.02
C ALA A 42 12.23 2.20 2.86
N THR A 43 10.98 2.56 3.07
CA THR A 43 9.94 1.63 3.52
C THR A 43 9.06 1.24 2.33
N ILE A 44 8.59 0.00 2.32
CA ILE A 44 7.73 -0.53 1.27
C ILE A 44 6.64 -1.36 1.93
N HIS A 45 5.37 -1.04 1.66
CA HIS A 45 4.24 -1.86 2.09
C HIS A 45 3.16 -1.93 1.01
N SER A 46 2.27 -2.91 1.14
CA SER A 46 1.18 -3.11 0.20
C SER A 46 -0.17 -2.67 0.78
N HIS A 47 -0.99 -2.03 -0.04
CA HIS A 47 -2.43 -1.90 0.22
C HIS A 47 -3.20 -3.09 -0.38
N PRO A 48 -4.30 -3.55 0.24
CA PRO A 48 -5.16 -4.60 -0.30
C PRO A 48 -5.59 -4.31 -1.75
N THR A 49 -5.58 -5.33 -2.60
CA THR A 49 -5.91 -5.18 -4.03
C THR A 49 -7.32 -5.63 -4.39
N GLN A 50 -7.96 -6.38 -3.48
CA GLN A 50 -9.35 -6.83 -3.58
C GLN A 50 -10.25 -5.85 -2.83
N VAL A 51 -11.39 -5.52 -3.44
CA VAL A 51 -12.42 -4.72 -2.78
C VAL A 51 -13.23 -5.64 -1.86
N GLN A 52 -13.34 -5.28 -0.59
CA GLN A 52 -14.28 -5.93 0.32
C GLN A 52 -15.64 -5.24 0.21
N ILE A 53 -16.69 -6.04 0.28
CA ILE A 53 -18.08 -5.56 0.25
C ILE A 53 -18.80 -6.19 1.43
N GLU A 54 -19.29 -5.36 2.33
CA GLU A 54 -20.03 -5.79 3.52
C GLU A 54 -21.21 -4.87 3.75
N ASN A 55 -22.39 -5.43 4.02
CA ASN A 55 -23.64 -4.66 4.21
C ASN A 55 -23.91 -3.66 3.09
N ASN A 56 -23.67 -4.06 1.84
CA ASN A 56 -23.79 -3.26 0.62
C ASN A 56 -22.86 -2.02 0.54
N ILE A 57 -21.83 -1.95 1.39
CA ILE A 57 -20.81 -0.91 1.37
C ILE A 57 -19.52 -1.50 0.80
N ALA A 58 -18.95 -0.82 -0.19
CA ALA A 58 -17.67 -1.20 -0.79
C ALA A 58 -16.50 -0.47 -0.10
N TYR A 59 -15.41 -1.21 0.13
CA TYR A 59 -14.19 -0.72 0.76
C TYR A 59 -13.01 -0.81 -0.21
N PRO A 60 -12.92 0.09 -1.22
CA PRO A 60 -11.82 0.11 -2.16
C PRO A 60 -10.58 0.78 -1.58
N GLN A 61 -9.44 0.10 -1.68
CA GLN A 61 -8.14 0.62 -1.28
C GLN A 61 -7.36 1.15 -2.49
N SER A 62 -6.43 2.06 -2.23
CA SER A 62 -5.57 2.67 -3.24
C SER A 62 -4.17 2.95 -2.70
N ALA A 63 -3.15 2.68 -3.50
CA ALA A 63 -1.78 3.11 -3.23
C ALA A 63 -1.60 4.62 -3.37
N THR A 64 -2.52 5.32 -4.05
CA THR A 64 -2.49 6.79 -4.18
C THR A 64 -3.07 7.52 -2.96
N LEU A 65 -3.66 6.78 -2.01
CA LEU A 65 -4.33 7.32 -0.83
C LEU A 65 -3.74 6.69 0.45
N PRO A 66 -2.66 7.27 1.00
CA PRO A 66 -2.10 6.84 2.28
C PRO A 66 -3.11 7.00 3.43
N SER A 67 -3.20 6.00 4.28
CA SER A 67 -4.00 6.03 5.51
C SER A 67 -3.41 7.01 6.55
N PRO A 68 -4.15 7.34 7.63
CA PRO A 68 -3.57 8.06 8.77
C PRO A 68 -2.32 7.37 9.36
N THR A 69 -2.32 6.04 9.44
CA THR A 69 -1.19 5.26 9.95
C THR A 69 0.03 5.37 9.03
N ASP A 70 -0.18 5.32 7.71
CA ASP A 70 0.89 5.52 6.73
C ASP A 70 1.51 6.92 6.88
N ARG A 71 0.66 7.96 6.92
CA ARG A 71 1.08 9.35 7.10
C ARG A 71 1.91 9.56 8.36
N ASN A 72 1.57 8.90 9.46
CA ASN A 72 2.34 8.96 10.70
C ASN A 72 3.66 8.19 10.59
N THR A 73 3.66 7.06 9.90
CA THR A 73 4.86 6.25 9.67
C THR A 73 5.86 6.99 8.78
N PHE A 74 5.38 7.61 7.69
CA PHE A 74 6.22 8.24 6.65
C PHE A 74 7.08 9.38 7.19
N LYS A 75 6.61 10.09 8.22
CA LYS A 75 7.38 11.15 8.89
C LYS A 75 8.74 10.68 9.39
N ASN A 76 8.90 9.38 9.63
CA ASN A 76 10.13 8.79 10.17
C ASN A 76 11.13 8.37 9.10
N TYR A 77 10.79 8.41 7.82
CA TYR A 77 11.59 7.85 6.73
C TYR A 77 11.62 8.76 5.49
N GLY A 78 12.77 8.83 4.82
CA GLY A 78 12.96 9.71 3.66
C GLY A 78 12.15 9.28 2.44
N THR A 79 12.14 7.98 2.14
CA THR A 79 11.43 7.38 1.00
C THR A 79 10.42 6.35 1.52
N ASN A 80 9.18 6.45 1.07
CA ASN A 80 8.11 5.53 1.45
C ASN A 80 7.37 5.08 0.19
N ILE A 81 7.10 3.78 0.07
CA ILE A 81 6.52 3.20 -1.14
C ILE A 81 5.27 2.41 -0.77
N ILE A 82 4.15 2.76 -1.39
CA ILE A 82 2.93 1.96 -1.33
C ILE A 82 2.77 1.21 -2.63
N VAL A 83 2.66 -0.12 -2.57
CA VAL A 83 2.30 -0.96 -3.71
C VAL A 83 0.83 -1.34 -3.65
N GLY A 84 0.13 -1.30 -4.78
CA GLY A 84 -1.32 -1.58 -4.82
C GLY A 84 -2.01 -1.05 -6.07
N ARG A 85 -3.32 -0.83 -5.98
CA ARG A 85 -4.13 -0.22 -7.04
C ARG A 85 -3.83 1.28 -7.15
N LEU A 86 -3.65 1.80 -8.36
CA LEU A 86 -3.36 3.22 -8.63
C LEU A 86 -4.66 4.04 -8.75
N GLY A 87 -5.34 4.19 -7.63
CA GLY A 87 -6.68 4.78 -7.53
C GLY A 87 -7.67 3.81 -6.88
N GLN A 88 -8.80 4.33 -6.39
CA GLN A 88 -9.86 3.50 -5.83
C GLN A 88 -10.62 2.79 -6.95
N SER A 89 -10.88 1.50 -6.76
CA SER A 89 -11.74 0.72 -7.65
C SER A 89 -13.20 1.19 -7.50
N THR A 90 -13.97 1.15 -8.58
CA THR A 90 -15.41 1.46 -8.52
C THR A 90 -16.21 0.18 -8.40
N VAL A 91 -17.34 0.25 -7.70
CA VAL A 91 -18.26 -0.87 -7.50
C VAL A 91 -19.66 -0.44 -7.92
N SER A 92 -20.31 -1.27 -8.74
CA SER A 92 -21.72 -1.13 -9.08
C SER A 92 -22.47 -2.42 -8.72
N GLN A 93 -23.74 -2.28 -8.34
CA GLN A 93 -24.61 -3.41 -8.09
C GLN A 93 -25.39 -3.75 -9.37
N ASN A 94 -25.36 -5.03 -9.75
CA ASN A 94 -26.13 -5.55 -10.87
C ASN A 94 -27.60 -5.79 -10.45
N PRO A 95 -28.55 -5.85 -11.41
CA PRO A 95 -29.96 -6.11 -11.10
C PRO A 95 -30.22 -7.44 -10.36
N ASN A 96 -29.34 -8.43 -10.51
CA ASN A 96 -29.42 -9.72 -9.81
C ASN A 96 -28.83 -9.70 -8.39
N GLY A 97 -28.48 -8.52 -7.87
CA GLY A 97 -27.90 -8.34 -6.53
C GLY A 97 -26.39 -8.58 -6.42
N SER A 98 -25.73 -9.09 -7.48
CA SER A 98 -24.26 -9.25 -7.51
C SER A 98 -23.53 -7.91 -7.72
N TYR A 99 -22.22 -7.88 -7.43
CA TYR A 99 -21.40 -6.68 -7.61
C TYR A 99 -20.46 -6.82 -8.80
N ALA A 100 -20.40 -5.78 -9.63
CA ALA A 100 -19.35 -5.59 -10.63
C ALA A 100 -18.30 -4.63 -10.07
N VAL A 101 -17.03 -5.05 -10.12
CA VAL A 101 -15.89 -4.25 -9.63
C VAL A 101 -15.02 -3.87 -10.82
N SER A 102 -14.83 -2.57 -11.04
CA SER A 102 -13.87 -2.06 -12.01
C SER A 102 -12.58 -1.67 -11.29
N HIS A 103 -11.53 -2.47 -11.52
CA HIS A 103 -10.26 -2.28 -10.86
C HIS A 103 -9.38 -1.25 -11.57
N GLN A 104 -8.74 -0.39 -10.79
CA GLN A 104 -7.65 0.44 -11.27
C GLN A 104 -6.39 -0.40 -11.57
N PRO A 105 -5.47 0.08 -12.41
CA PRO A 105 -4.20 -0.59 -12.66
C PRO A 105 -3.40 -0.85 -11.38
N LEU A 106 -2.63 -1.92 -11.33
CA LEU A 106 -1.65 -2.14 -10.27
C LEU A 106 -0.39 -1.29 -10.51
N GLY A 107 0.28 -0.94 -9.43
CA GLY A 107 1.53 -0.19 -9.48
C GLY A 107 2.08 0.14 -8.10
N ALA A 108 2.93 1.15 -8.06
CA ALA A 108 3.50 1.69 -6.85
C ALA A 108 3.48 3.22 -6.88
N VAL A 109 3.32 3.82 -5.71
CA VAL A 109 3.48 5.26 -5.51
C VAL A 109 4.58 5.48 -4.50
N ILE A 110 5.53 6.35 -4.85
CA ILE A 110 6.65 6.75 -4.02
C ILE A 110 6.31 8.09 -3.38
N TYR A 111 6.48 8.18 -2.06
CA TYR A 111 6.18 9.34 -1.23
C TYR A 111 7.43 9.78 -0.48
N ASN A 112 7.50 11.09 -0.21
CA ASN A 112 8.46 11.64 0.74
C ASN A 112 7.93 11.59 2.19
N SER A 113 8.73 12.06 3.15
CA SER A 113 8.36 12.09 4.57
C SER A 113 7.12 12.94 4.90
N ASN A 114 6.78 13.91 4.05
CA ASN A 114 5.58 14.74 4.16
C ASN A 114 4.35 14.10 3.50
N THR A 115 4.44 12.82 3.12
CA THR A 115 3.39 12.08 2.41
C THR A 115 3.00 12.72 1.08
N GLN A 116 3.90 13.46 0.45
CA GLN A 116 3.67 14.01 -0.88
C GLN A 116 4.10 12.99 -1.94
N PRO A 117 3.21 12.63 -2.89
CA PRO A 117 3.56 11.71 -3.97
C PRO A 117 4.66 12.34 -4.83
N GLN A 118 5.75 11.60 -5.02
CA GLN A 118 6.89 12.00 -5.84
C GLN A 118 6.81 11.35 -7.22
N ILE A 119 6.49 10.06 -7.26
CA ILE A 119 6.46 9.26 -8.49
C ILE A 119 5.33 8.24 -8.40
N GLN A 120 4.60 8.05 -9.49
CA GLN A 120 3.67 6.95 -9.67
C GLN A 120 4.11 6.07 -10.84
N LEU A 121 4.26 4.77 -10.61
CA LEU A 121 4.69 3.79 -11.61
C LEU A 121 3.65 2.70 -11.76
N THR A 122 3.24 2.41 -13.00
CA THR A 122 2.40 1.24 -13.28
C THR A 122 3.22 -0.05 -13.15
N GLN A 123 2.55 -1.16 -12.86
CA GLN A 123 3.19 -2.49 -12.79
C GLN A 123 3.98 -2.81 -14.07
N LYS A 124 3.46 -2.42 -15.25
CA LYS A 124 4.14 -2.60 -16.53
C LYS A 124 5.48 -1.86 -16.58
N VAL A 125 5.52 -0.62 -16.08
CA VAL A 125 6.76 0.17 -15.99
C VAL A 125 7.74 -0.46 -15.00
N ILE A 126 7.28 -0.86 -13.83
CA ILE A 126 8.10 -1.52 -12.80
C ILE A 126 8.72 -2.81 -13.36
N GLN A 127 7.92 -3.65 -14.02
CA GLN A 127 8.40 -4.88 -14.66
C GLN A 127 9.44 -4.60 -15.74
N LYS A 128 9.26 -3.53 -16.52
CA LYS A 128 10.23 -3.12 -17.54
C LYS A 128 11.55 -2.69 -16.91
N ILE A 129 11.53 -1.94 -15.81
CA ILE A 129 12.74 -1.55 -15.07
C ILE A 129 13.46 -2.78 -14.51
N ILE A 130 12.74 -3.71 -13.89
CA ILE A 130 13.33 -4.90 -13.27
C ILE A 130 13.94 -5.84 -14.32
N LYS A 131 13.26 -6.05 -15.45
CA LYS A 131 13.69 -6.99 -16.51
C LYS A 131 14.67 -6.41 -17.52
N MET A 132 14.98 -5.11 -17.44
CA MET A 132 16.00 -4.47 -18.28
C MET A 132 17.42 -4.76 -17.79
N ASN A 133 17.56 -5.18 -16.53
CA ASN A 133 18.79 -5.69 -15.94
C ASN A 133 18.77 -7.22 -15.92
#